data_AF-A0A1Y3QHZ8-F1
#
_entry.id   AF-A0A1Y3QHZ8-F1
#
_cell.length_a   1.000
_cell.length_b   1.000
_cell.length_c   1.000
_cell.angle_alpha   90.00
_cell.angle_beta   90.00
_cell.angle_gamma   90.00
#
_symmetry.space_group_name_H-M   'P 1'
#
loop_
_entity.id
_entity.type
_entity.pdbx_description
1 polymer ?
#
loop_
_entity_poly.entity_id
_entity_poly.type
_entity_poly.pdbx_seq_one_letter_code
_entity_poly.pdbx_strand_id
1 'polypeptide(L)' 'MGILAGLFLLLMALLFLVALAKTATSYLAIRRPPITCPACGKNTHVFGRRSTCSRCGARLVRLPDGSWAEKEKP' A
#
# COMPACT_ATOMS: atom_id res chain seq x y z
N MET A 1 9.95 -27.94 -35.28
CA MET A 1 8.66 -27.70 -34.59
C MET A 1 8.77 -27.68 -33.06
N GLY A 2 9.54 -28.57 -32.40
CA GLY A 2 9.57 -28.66 -30.93
C GLY A 2 10.22 -27.51 -30.17
N ILE A 3 11.27 -26.88 -30.72
CA ILE A 3 12.02 -25.80 -30.02
C ILE A 3 11.14 -24.55 -29.86
N LEU A 4 10.35 -24.22 -30.88
CA LEU A 4 9.45 -23.06 -30.86
C LEU A 4 8.35 -23.22 -29.80
N ALA A 5 7.79 -24.43 -29.67
CA ALA A 5 6.80 -24.77 -28.66
C ALA A 5 7.39 -24.74 -27.24
N GLY A 6 8.62 -25.24 -27.06
CA GLY A 6 9.33 -25.17 -25.79
C GLY A 6 9.60 -23.73 -25.34
N LEU A 7 10.06 -22.88 -26.28
CA LEU A 7 10.30 -21.46 -26.00
C LEU A 7 8.99 -20.73 -25.63
N PHE A 8 7.89 -21.07 -26.31
CA PHE A 8 6.58 -20.49 -26.05
C PHE A 8 6.03 -20.87 -24.66
N LEU A 9 6.16 -22.14 -24.27
CA LEU A 9 5.74 -22.60 -22.93
C LEU A 9 6.57 -21.93 -21.82
N LEU A 10 7.88 -21.79 -22.04
CA LEU A 10 8.78 -21.11 -21.09
C LEU A 10 8.44 -19.62 -20.97
N LEU A 11 8.12 -18.96 -22.09
CA LEU A 11 7.65 -17.57 -22.10
C LEU A 11 6.34 -17.42 -21.31
N MET A 12 5.35 -18.29 -21.54
CA MET A 12 4.07 -18.24 -20.83
C MET A 12 4.24 -18.50 -19.33
N ALA A 13 5.11 -19.43 -18.94
CA ALA A 13 5.42 -19.68 -17.53
C ALA A 13 6.05 -18.47 -16.86
N LEU A 14 7.00 -17.78 -17.52
CA LEU A 14 7.60 -16.56 -17.02
C LEU A 14 6.58 -15.43 -16.87
N LEU A 15 5.71 -15.22 -17.86
CA LEU A 15 4.65 -14.22 -17.80
C LEU A 15 3.67 -14.50 -16.64
N PHE A 16 3.32 -15.77 -16.43
CA PHE A 16 2.46 -16.18 -15.32
C PHE A 16 3.11 -15.89 -13.95
N LEU A 17 4.40 -16.20 -13.78
CA LEU A 17 5.14 -15.86 -12.56
C LEU A 17 5.18 -14.35 -12.30
N VAL A 18 5.39 -13.54 -13.34
CA VAL A 18 5.37 -12.07 -13.25
C VAL A 18 3.98 -11.55 -12.86
N ALA A 19 2.92 -12.15 -13.40
CA ALA A 19 1.54 -11.79 -13.04
C ALA A 19 1.25 -12.08 -11.56
N LEU A 20 1.64 -13.26 -11.06
CA LEU A 20 1.52 -13.61 -9.64
C LEU A 20 2.28 -12.62 -8.74
N ALA A 21 3.52 -12.28 -9.10
CA ALA A 21 4.30 -11.31 -8.32
C ALA A 21 3.62 -9.92 -8.24
N LYS A 22 2.99 -9.46 -9.32
CA LYS A 22 2.21 -8.19 -9.33
C LYS A 22 0.97 -8.26 -8.42
N THR A 23 0.29 -9.40 -8.35
CA THR A 23 -0.88 -9.54 -7.46
C THR A 23 -0.49 -9.46 -5.98
N ALA A 24 0.65 -10.04 -5.59
CA ALA A 24 1.14 -10.01 -4.21
C ALA A 24 1.50 -8.59 -3.73
N THR A 25 2.18 -7.80 -4.57
CA THR A 25 2.55 -6.40 -4.23
C THR A 25 1.34 -5.49 -4.05
N SER A 26 0.30 -5.69 -4.87
CA SER A 26 -0.96 -4.95 -4.76
C SER A 26 -1.69 -5.25 -3.45
N TYR A 27 -1.62 -6.49 -2.97
CA TYR A 27 -2.23 -6.92 -1.73
C TYR A 27 -1.57 -6.29 -0.48
N LEU A 28 -0.24 -6.16 -0.50
CA LEU A 28 0.51 -5.52 0.59
C LEU A 28 0.24 -4.02 0.70
N ALA A 29 -0.04 -3.34 -0.41
CA ALA A 29 -0.39 -1.91 -0.39
C ALA A 29 -1.73 -1.63 0.32
N ILE A 30 -2.64 -2.61 0.34
CA ILE A 30 -3.96 -2.51 0.98
C ILE A 30 -3.86 -2.80 2.48
N ARG A 31 -2.99 -3.73 2.91
CA ARG A 31 -2.79 -4.09 4.33
C ARG A 31 -1.91 -3.10 5.11
N ARG A 32 -2.06 -1.79 4.91
CA ARG A 32 -1.39 -0.84 5.79
C ARG A 32 -1.96 -0.97 7.22
N PRO A 33 -1.11 -1.16 8.24
CA PRO A 33 -1.57 -1.26 9.61
C PRO A 33 -2.29 0.03 10.03
N PRO A 34 -3.32 -0.07 10.89
CA PRO A 34 -3.96 1.11 11.45
C PRO A 34 -2.95 1.89 12.29
N ILE A 35 -3.06 3.21 12.25
CA ILE A 35 -2.24 4.10 13.06
C ILE A 35 -3.09 4.62 14.22
N THR A 36 -2.46 4.94 15.35
CA THR A 36 -3.14 5.66 16.43
C THR A 36 -3.13 7.15 16.09
N CYS A 37 -4.30 7.77 16.02
CA CYS A 37 -4.40 9.19 15.73
C CYS A 37 -3.88 10.02 16.92
N PRO A 38 -2.89 10.92 16.76
CA PRO A 38 -2.38 11.75 17.86
C PRO A 38 -3.40 12.75 18.41
N ALA A 39 -4.38 13.15 17.59
CA ALA A 39 -5.40 14.13 17.98
C ALA A 39 -6.51 13.55 18.88
N CYS A 40 -6.92 12.30 18.63
CA CYS A 40 -8.08 11.69 19.32
C CYS A 40 -7.79 10.33 19.97
N GLY A 41 -6.57 9.81 19.85
CA GLY A 41 -6.15 8.54 20.43
C GLY A 41 -6.76 7.29 19.79
N LYS A 42 -7.58 7.41 18.75
CA LYS A 42 -8.26 6.26 18.11
C LYS A 42 -7.46 5.71 16.93
N ASN A 43 -7.55 4.39 16.74
CA ASN A 43 -6.96 3.72 15.59
C ASN A 43 -7.72 4.09 14.31
N THR A 44 -7.01 4.56 13.29
CA THR A 44 -7.55 4.93 11.98
C THR A 44 -6.66 4.39 10.87
N HIS A 45 -7.26 4.07 9.72
CA HIS A 45 -6.52 3.80 8.50
C HIS A 45 -6.36 5.11 7.72
N VAL A 46 -5.14 5.47 7.35
CA VAL A 46 -4.86 6.65 6.53
C VAL A 46 -4.37 6.18 5.16
N PHE A 47 -5.18 6.47 4.14
CA PHE A 47 -4.95 6.10 2.76
C PHE A 47 -4.26 7.26 2.02
N GLY A 48 -3.15 6.98 1.32
CA GLY A 48 -2.48 7.97 0.48
C GLY A 48 -1.66 9.05 1.21
N ARG A 49 -1.49 10.22 0.57
CA ARG A 49 -0.72 11.38 1.08
C ARG A 49 -1.57 12.36 1.91
N ARG A 50 -2.90 12.24 1.88
CA ARG A 50 -3.84 13.10 2.63
C ARG A 50 -4.46 12.28 3.74
N SER A 51 -3.84 12.35 4.90
CA SER A 51 -4.16 11.56 6.08
C SER A 51 -5.11 12.32 7.00
N THR A 52 -6.34 12.55 6.55
CA THR A 52 -7.37 13.05 7.46
C THR A 52 -7.85 11.89 8.32
N CYS A 53 -7.90 12.07 9.64
CA CYS A 53 -8.45 11.06 10.53
C CYS A 53 -9.94 10.91 10.23
N SER A 54 -10.36 9.69 9.87
CA SER A 54 -11.77 9.37 9.56
C SER A 54 -12.71 9.61 10.75
N ARG A 55 -12.17 9.68 11.97
CA ARG A 55 -12.95 9.73 13.20
C ARG A 55 -13.11 11.14 13.78
N CYS A 56 -12.04 11.92 13.85
CA CYS A 56 -12.06 13.27 14.41
C CYS A 56 -11.88 14.38 13.36
N GLY A 57 -11.58 14.04 12.10
CA GLY A 57 -11.33 15.02 11.04
C GLY A 57 -9.98 15.72 11.13
N ALA A 58 -9.12 15.39 12.11
CA ALA A 58 -7.80 15.98 12.25
C ALA A 58 -6.94 15.69 11.00
N ARG A 59 -6.19 16.69 10.54
CA ARG A 59 -5.31 16.55 9.39
C ARG A 59 -3.95 16.05 9.88
N LEU A 60 -3.68 14.78 9.67
CA LEU A 60 -2.39 14.18 10.03
C LEU A 60 -1.39 14.40 8.89
N VAL A 61 -0.10 14.43 9.22
CA VAL A 61 1.01 14.44 8.28
C VAL A 61 1.98 13.34 8.68
N ARG A 62 2.52 12.64 7.68
CA ARG A 62 3.54 11.61 7.90
C ARG A 62 4.91 12.27 7.99
N LEU A 63 5.62 12.05 9.09
CA LEU A 63 6.98 12.54 9.30
C LEU A 63 8.00 11.62 8.62
N PRO A 64 9.25 12.08 8.41
CA PRO A 64 10.31 11.30 7.75
C PRO A 64 10.72 10.03 8.52
N ASP A 65 10.57 10.04 9.85
CA ASP A 65 10.75 8.89 10.75
C ASP A 65 9.64 7.83 10.59
N GLY A 66 8.59 8.13 9.83
CA GLY A 66 7.44 7.27 9.61
C GLY A 66 6.31 7.44 10.63
N SER A 67 6.47 8.29 11.64
CA SER A 67 5.43 8.62 12.62
C SER A 67 4.38 9.59 12.03
N TRP A 68 3.28 9.79 12.76
CA TRP A 68 2.18 10.67 12.34
C TRP A 68 2.00 11.78 13.38
N ALA A 69 2.04 13.03 12.92
CA ALA A 69 1.68 14.19 13.73
C ALA A 69 0.44 14.87 13.20
N GLU A 70 -0.27 15.59 14.07
CA GLU A 70 -1.31 16.51 13.66
C GLU A 70 -0.69 17.77 13.05
N LYS A 71 -1.19 18.19 11.88
CA LYS A 71 -0.85 19.49 11.31
C LYS A 71 -1.84 20.51 11.86
N GLU A 72 -1.32 21.49 12.60
CA GLU A 72 -2.10 22.63 13.07
C GLU A 72 -2.84 23.29 11.89
N LYS A 73 -4.11 23.59 12.14
CA LYS A 73 -4.96 24.31 11.19
C LYS A 73 -4.43 25.75 11.11
N PRO A 74 -4.18 26.30 9.91
CA PRO A 74 -3.85 27.72 9.77
C PRO A 74 -5.00 28.61 10.22
#